data_AF-A0A2Z5K8L7-F1
#
_entry.id   AF-A0A2Z5K8L7-F1
#
_cell.length_a   1.000
_cell.length_b   1.000
_cell.length_c   1.000
_cell.angle_alpha   90.00
_cell.angle_beta   90.00
_cell.angle_gamma   90.00
#
_symmetry.space_group_name_H-M   'P 1'
#
loop_
_entity.id
_entity.type
_entity.pdbx_description
1 polymer ?
#
loop_
_entity_poly.entity_id
_entity_poly.type
_entity_poly.pdbx_seq_one_letter_code
_entity_poly.pdbx_strand_id
1 'polypeptide(L)'
;MVQKAKILLVDDRPENLLALEAILSALDQTLVRASSGEEALKALLTDDFAVILLDVQMPGMDGFETAAHIKRRERTRDIPIIFLTAINHGPHHTFRGYAAGAVDYISKPFDPWVLRAKVSVFVELYMKNCQLREQASLLRLQLEGGGKEADGEAKESAGLLAELSARLAAVEEQAEALTKQLNDESTDAAAVATAAHLERKLTGLRRALDALEPGTGSASSVTSQN
;
A
#
# COMPACT_ATOMS: atom_id res chain seq x y z
N MET A 1 14.45 15.30 12.53
CA MET A 1 15.09 15.05 11.22
C MET A 1 14.00 14.50 10.31
N VAL A 2 13.85 15.03 9.08
CA VAL A 2 12.87 14.48 8.14
C VAL A 2 13.38 13.11 7.72
N GLN A 3 12.68 12.05 8.11
CA GLN A 3 13.04 10.69 7.70
C GLN A 3 12.80 10.59 6.19
N LYS A 4 13.83 10.24 5.42
CA LYS A 4 13.71 10.00 3.97
C LYS A 4 13.19 8.58 3.74
N ALA A 5 12.28 8.44 2.79
CA ALA A 5 11.77 7.14 2.37
C ALA A 5 12.83 6.45 1.51
N LYS A 6 12.86 5.11 1.59
CA LYS A 6 13.69 4.30 0.71
C LYS A 6 12.87 3.81 -0.47
N ILE A 7 13.41 3.95 -1.67
CA ILE A 7 12.83 3.45 -2.92
C ILE A 7 13.78 2.40 -3.47
N LEU A 8 13.28 1.20 -3.72
CA LEU A 8 14.08 0.11 -4.30
C LEU A 8 13.92 0.10 -5.81
N LEU A 9 15.03 0.17 -6.53
CA LEU A 9 15.12 0.11 -7.99
C LEU A 9 15.73 -1.22 -8.39
N VAL A 10 14.99 -2.05 -9.12
CA VAL A 10 15.42 -3.39 -9.52
C VAL A 10 15.36 -3.51 -11.03
N ASP A 11 16.53 -3.61 -11.67
CA ASP A 11 16.69 -3.80 -13.10
C ASP A 11 18.07 -4.42 -13.36
N ASP A 12 18.16 -5.40 -14.26
CA ASP A 12 19.42 -6.09 -14.56
C ASP A 12 20.40 -5.22 -15.37
N ARG A 13 19.88 -4.15 -16.00
CA ARG A 13 20.67 -3.26 -16.83
C ARG A 13 21.08 -2.00 -16.07
N PRO A 14 22.39 -1.72 -15.93
CA PRO A 14 22.85 -0.55 -15.18
C PRO A 14 22.42 0.77 -15.83
N GLU A 15 22.24 0.80 -17.16
CA GLU A 15 21.70 1.98 -17.87
C GLU A 15 20.29 2.35 -17.40
N ASN A 16 19.41 1.35 -17.17
CA ASN A 16 18.04 1.58 -16.72
C ASN A 16 18.02 2.08 -15.28
N LEU A 17 18.84 1.48 -14.40
CA LEU A 17 19.00 1.96 -13.02
C LEU A 17 19.45 3.42 -12.99
N LEU A 18 20.43 3.79 -13.81
CA LEU A 18 20.92 5.17 -13.91
C LEU A 18 19.85 6.15 -14.42
N ALA A 19 18.98 5.72 -15.33
CA ALA A 19 17.86 6.52 -15.79
C ALA A 19 16.81 6.74 -14.68
N LEU A 20 16.45 5.68 -13.94
CA LEU A 20 15.48 5.73 -12.84
C LEU A 20 15.94 6.68 -11.72
N GLU A 21 17.12 6.43 -11.17
CA GLU A 21 18.18 7.43 -11.06
C GLU A 21 17.83 8.90 -11.24
N ALA A 22 18.23 9.39 -12.40
CA ALA A 22 18.10 10.77 -12.79
C ALA A 22 16.66 11.27 -12.66
N ILE A 23 15.67 10.44 -12.99
CA ILE A 23 14.26 10.83 -12.96
C ILE A 23 13.76 11.07 -11.54
N LEU A 24 14.15 10.21 -10.60
CA LEU A 24 13.69 10.21 -9.20
C LEU A 24 14.56 11.08 -8.28
N SER A 25 15.76 11.48 -8.72
CA SER A 25 16.64 12.40 -7.98
C SER A 25 15.91 13.67 -7.49
N ALA A 26 14.93 14.15 -8.26
CA ALA A 26 14.11 15.32 -7.92
C ALA A 26 13.20 15.13 -6.69
N LEU A 27 12.98 13.89 -6.22
CA LEU A 27 12.15 13.58 -5.05
C LEU A 27 12.91 13.68 -3.72
N ASP A 28 14.25 13.83 -3.76
CA ASP A 28 15.14 13.89 -2.60
C ASP A 28 14.97 12.70 -1.61
N GLN A 29 14.67 11.51 -2.14
CA GLN A 29 14.51 10.28 -1.36
C GLN A 29 15.77 9.39 -1.43
N THR A 30 15.83 8.37 -0.57
CA THR A 30 16.93 7.39 -0.60
C THR A 30 16.65 6.36 -1.68
N LEU A 31 17.43 6.38 -2.77
CA LEU A 31 17.35 5.37 -3.84
C LEU A 31 18.32 4.22 -3.53
N VAL A 32 17.83 2.99 -3.59
CA VAL A 32 18.63 1.77 -3.42
C VAL A 32 18.53 0.97 -4.71
N ARG A 33 19.68 0.60 -5.26
CA ARG A 33 19.76 -0.18 -6.50
C ARG A 33 19.89 -1.67 -6.20
N ALA A 34 19.28 -2.48 -7.04
CA ALA A 34 19.50 -3.91 -7.13
C ALA A 34 19.57 -4.31 -8.61
N SER A 35 20.60 -5.06 -8.96
CA SER A 35 20.87 -5.53 -10.33
C SER A 35 20.26 -6.90 -10.61
N SER A 36 19.52 -7.45 -9.65
CA SER A 36 18.83 -8.74 -9.77
C SER A 36 17.73 -8.85 -8.73
N GLY A 37 16.76 -9.73 -8.96
CA GLY A 37 15.74 -10.02 -7.97
C GLY A 37 16.31 -10.61 -6.66
N GLU A 38 17.41 -11.36 -6.71
CA GLU A 38 18.07 -11.88 -5.50
C GLU A 38 18.65 -10.76 -4.63
N GLU A 39 19.30 -9.78 -5.27
CA GLU A 39 19.82 -8.60 -4.59
C GLU A 39 18.68 -7.77 -3.99
N ALA A 40 17.57 -7.65 -4.70
CA ALA A 40 16.36 -6.99 -4.19
C ALA A 40 15.81 -7.69 -2.94
N LEU A 41 15.72 -9.02 -2.95
CA LEU A 41 15.28 -9.81 -1.80
C LEU A 41 16.24 -9.69 -0.60
N LYS A 42 17.55 -9.54 -0.84
CA LYS A 42 18.55 -9.29 0.21
C LYS A 42 18.39 -7.89 0.81
N ALA A 43 18.17 -6.87 -0.02
CA ALA A 43 17.93 -5.50 0.45
C ALA A 43 16.69 -5.43 1.36
N LEU A 44 15.61 -6.11 0.97
CA LEU A 44 14.34 -6.19 1.71
C LEU A 44 14.43 -6.92 3.06
N LEU A 45 15.52 -7.64 3.34
CA LEU A 45 15.76 -8.22 4.67
C LEU A 45 16.31 -7.21 5.67
N THR A 46 17.00 -6.19 5.18
CA THR A 46 17.74 -5.23 6.01
C THR A 46 16.97 -3.93 6.20
N ASP A 47 16.24 -3.52 5.16
CA ASP A 47 15.62 -2.20 5.06
C ASP A 47 14.13 -2.26 4.73
N ASP A 48 13.40 -1.25 5.20
CA ASP A 48 12.01 -1.00 4.80
C ASP A 48 11.94 0.00 3.66
N PHE A 49 11.08 -0.28 2.69
CA PHE A 49 10.93 0.50 1.47
C PHE A 49 9.51 1.04 1.35
N ALA A 50 9.39 2.27 0.83
CA ALA A 50 8.11 2.89 0.53
C ALA A 50 7.48 2.32 -0.75
N VAL A 51 8.31 2.02 -1.76
CA VAL A 51 7.89 1.46 -3.04
C VAL A 51 9.05 0.75 -3.73
N ILE A 52 8.72 -0.27 -4.52
CA ILE A 52 9.66 -1.04 -5.33
C ILE A 52 9.32 -0.82 -6.80
N LEU A 53 10.30 -0.35 -7.57
CA LEU A 53 10.27 -0.36 -9.03
C LEU A 53 10.98 -1.63 -9.50
N LEU A 54 10.25 -2.50 -10.19
CA LEU A 54 10.74 -3.83 -10.53
C LEU A 54 10.62 -4.07 -12.02
N ASP A 55 11.74 -4.29 -12.69
CA ASP A 55 11.74 -4.76 -14.06
C ASP A 55 11.22 -6.20 -14.15
N VAL A 56 10.41 -6.46 -15.18
CA VAL A 56 9.88 -7.80 -15.44
C VAL A 56 10.92 -8.66 -16.17
N GLN A 57 11.69 -8.08 -17.09
CA GLN A 57 12.54 -8.84 -17.99
C GLN A 57 13.98 -8.95 -17.46
N MET A 58 14.16 -9.77 -16.42
CA MET A 58 15.49 -10.06 -15.88
C MET A 58 15.93 -11.51 -16.15
N PRO A 59 17.23 -11.76 -16.41
CA PRO A 59 17.78 -13.10 -16.52
C PRO A 59 17.79 -13.83 -15.17
N GLY A 60 17.50 -15.12 -15.19
CA GLY A 60 17.40 -15.94 -13.98
C GLY A 60 16.02 -15.82 -13.33
N MET A 61 15.92 -15.01 -12.27
CA MET A 61 14.66 -14.77 -11.56
C MET A 61 13.94 -13.56 -12.16
N ASP A 62 12.79 -13.83 -12.78
CA ASP A 62 11.90 -12.81 -13.37
C ASP A 62 11.37 -11.86 -12.27
N GLY A 63 11.05 -10.61 -12.64
CA GLY A 63 10.36 -9.67 -11.77
C GLY A 63 9.05 -10.22 -11.19
N PHE A 64 8.28 -11.03 -11.92
CA PHE A 64 7.07 -11.65 -11.35
C PHE A 64 7.38 -12.65 -10.24
N GLU A 65 8.41 -13.48 -10.43
CA GLU A 65 8.85 -14.44 -9.42
C GLU A 65 9.39 -13.70 -8.19
N THR A 66 10.21 -12.68 -8.42
CA THR A 66 10.72 -11.76 -7.39
C THR A 66 9.58 -11.18 -6.58
N ALA A 67 8.56 -10.61 -7.22
CA ALA A 67 7.39 -10.04 -6.55
C ALA A 67 6.64 -11.09 -5.72
N ALA A 68 6.47 -12.31 -6.24
CA ALA A 68 5.85 -13.39 -5.48
C ALA A 68 6.65 -13.75 -4.22
N HIS A 69 8.00 -13.76 -4.27
CA HIS A 69 8.84 -13.94 -3.09
C HIS A 69 8.66 -12.79 -2.07
N ILE A 70 8.59 -11.55 -2.55
CA ILE A 70 8.37 -10.36 -1.71
C ILE A 70 7.02 -10.45 -0.99
N LYS A 71 5.95 -10.84 -1.69
CA LYS A 71 4.60 -10.92 -1.13
C LYS A 71 4.37 -12.08 -0.18
N ARG A 72 5.17 -13.15 -0.25
CA ARG A 72 5.06 -14.28 0.68
C ARG A 72 5.49 -13.95 2.10
N ARG A 73 6.32 -12.93 2.32
CA ARG A 73 6.84 -12.57 3.66
C ARG A 73 5.95 -11.54 4.33
N GLU A 74 5.64 -11.74 5.62
CA GLU A 74 4.79 -10.82 6.41
C GLU A 74 5.30 -9.38 6.43
N ARG A 75 6.61 -9.19 6.62
CA ARG A 75 7.20 -7.86 6.68
C ARG A 75 7.09 -7.07 5.38
N THR A 76 7.11 -7.75 4.23
CA THR A 76 7.26 -7.11 2.91
C THR A 76 6.02 -7.22 2.03
N ARG A 77 4.99 -7.95 2.46
CA ARG A 77 3.76 -8.15 1.66
C ARG A 77 2.99 -6.88 1.35
N ASP A 78 3.08 -5.88 2.22
CA ASP A 78 2.32 -4.64 2.07
C ASP A 78 3.06 -3.58 1.24
N ILE A 79 4.34 -3.82 0.92
CA ILE A 79 5.14 -2.89 0.13
C ILE A 79 4.58 -2.84 -1.30
N PRO A 80 4.23 -1.66 -1.84
CA PRO A 80 3.73 -1.53 -3.19
C PRO A 80 4.85 -1.81 -4.21
N ILE A 81 4.50 -2.58 -5.25
CA ILE A 81 5.39 -2.92 -6.35
C ILE A 81 4.80 -2.32 -7.63
N ILE A 82 5.62 -1.55 -8.33
CA ILE A 82 5.34 -1.02 -9.67
C ILE A 82 6.21 -1.79 -10.66
N PHE A 83 5.57 -2.50 -11.57
CA PHE A 83 6.29 -3.23 -12.61
C PHE A 83 6.68 -2.32 -13.76
N LEU A 84 7.92 -2.43 -14.21
CA LEU A 84 8.40 -1.84 -15.45
C LEU A 84 8.40 -2.93 -16.53
N THR A 85 7.68 -2.73 -17.63
CA THR A 85 7.52 -3.75 -18.69
C THR A 85 7.79 -3.19 -20.08
N ALA A 86 8.52 -3.90 -20.92
CA ALA A 86 8.75 -3.51 -22.33
C ALA A 86 7.61 -3.94 -23.29
N ILE A 87 6.63 -4.70 -22.81
CA ILE A 87 5.61 -5.33 -23.64
C ILE A 87 4.22 -4.75 -23.27
N ASN A 88 3.63 -3.97 -24.18
CA ASN A 88 2.18 -4.02 -24.38
C ASN A 88 1.87 -5.41 -24.92
N HIS A 89 0.72 -6.01 -24.57
CA HIS A 89 0.14 -7.24 -25.14
C HIS A 89 0.07 -8.44 -24.16
N GLY A 90 -1.12 -8.61 -23.58
CA GLY A 90 -1.64 -9.91 -23.16
C GLY A 90 -2.36 -9.91 -21.81
N PRO A 91 -3.67 -10.25 -21.73
CA PRO A 91 -4.40 -10.36 -20.46
C PRO A 91 -3.76 -11.35 -19.46
N HIS A 92 -2.91 -12.27 -19.93
CA HIS A 92 -2.22 -13.25 -19.10
C HIS A 92 -1.07 -12.69 -18.25
N HIS A 93 -0.39 -11.62 -18.65
CA HIS A 93 0.72 -11.04 -17.87
C HIS A 93 0.20 -10.07 -16.80
N THR A 94 -0.81 -9.30 -17.16
CA THR A 94 -1.60 -8.49 -16.24
C THR A 94 -2.18 -9.34 -15.10
N PHE A 95 -2.73 -10.51 -15.41
CA PHE A 95 -3.27 -11.45 -14.42
C PHE A 95 -2.20 -12.02 -13.46
N ARG A 96 -0.98 -12.34 -13.96
CA ARG A 96 0.08 -12.91 -13.12
C ARG A 96 0.67 -11.91 -12.13
N GLY A 97 0.90 -10.66 -12.52
CA GLY A 97 1.40 -9.68 -11.56
C GLY A 97 0.33 -9.20 -10.58
N TYR A 98 -0.97 -9.25 -10.94
CA TYR A 98 -2.04 -9.03 -9.96
C TYR A 98 -2.21 -10.20 -8.98
N ALA A 99 -2.08 -11.44 -9.45
CA ALA A 99 -2.01 -12.61 -8.56
C ALA A 99 -0.76 -12.57 -7.65
N ALA A 100 0.32 -11.93 -8.12
CA ALA A 100 1.53 -11.67 -7.34
C ALA A 100 1.46 -10.39 -6.48
N GLY A 101 0.30 -9.73 -6.39
CA GLY A 101 0.07 -8.59 -5.47
C GLY A 101 0.65 -7.24 -5.91
N ALA A 102 0.94 -7.06 -7.20
CA ALA A 102 1.41 -5.78 -7.71
C ALA A 102 0.31 -4.72 -7.75
N VAL A 103 0.74 -3.47 -7.56
CA VAL A 103 -0.15 -2.33 -7.42
C VAL A 103 -0.32 -1.59 -8.73
N ASP A 104 0.71 -1.57 -9.59
CA ASP A 104 0.70 -0.77 -10.82
C ASP A 104 1.69 -1.29 -11.86
N TYR A 105 1.53 -0.87 -13.11
CA TYR A 105 2.42 -1.17 -14.24
C TYR A 105 2.75 0.10 -15.01
N ILE A 106 4.00 0.19 -15.46
CA ILE A 106 4.49 1.26 -16.31
C ILE A 106 5.20 0.62 -17.51
N SER A 107 4.74 0.94 -18.72
CA SER A 107 5.34 0.47 -19.95
C SER A 107 6.61 1.28 -20.30
N LYS A 108 7.66 0.58 -20.73
CA LYS A 108 8.86 1.15 -21.34
C LYS A 108 8.58 1.40 -22.84
N PRO A 109 8.96 2.56 -23.41
CA PRO A 109 9.57 3.71 -22.74
C PRO A 109 8.55 4.48 -21.90
N PHE A 110 8.93 4.85 -20.68
CA PHE A 110 8.04 5.55 -19.74
C PHE A 110 8.30 7.06 -19.73
N ASP A 111 7.24 7.82 -19.50
CA ASP A 111 7.34 9.26 -19.27
C ASP A 111 7.94 9.52 -17.86
N PRO A 112 9.06 10.25 -17.76
CA PRO A 112 9.67 10.61 -16.48
C PRO A 112 8.72 11.28 -15.49
N TRP A 113 7.80 12.12 -15.97
CA TRP A 113 6.84 12.83 -15.15
C TRP A 113 5.80 11.86 -14.57
N VAL A 114 5.30 10.92 -15.38
CA VAL A 114 4.34 9.90 -14.94
C VAL A 114 4.96 8.98 -13.90
N LEU A 115 6.19 8.49 -14.15
CA LEU A 115 6.89 7.64 -13.19
C LEU A 115 7.09 8.37 -11.85
N ARG A 116 7.57 9.62 -11.91
CA ARG A 116 7.80 10.43 -10.71
C ARG A 116 6.50 10.67 -9.93
N ALA A 117 5.41 11.01 -10.62
CA ALA A 117 4.12 11.26 -9.99
C ALA A 117 3.57 10.00 -9.29
N LYS A 118 3.68 8.82 -9.93
CA LYS A 118 3.28 7.56 -9.31
C LYS A 118 4.12 7.25 -8.07
N VAL A 119 5.44 7.36 -8.17
CA VAL A 119 6.35 7.13 -7.05
C VAL A 119 6.10 8.11 -5.90
N SER A 120 5.86 9.40 -6.19
CA SER A 120 5.62 10.39 -5.14
C SER A 120 4.38 10.10 -4.31
N VAL A 121 3.31 9.59 -4.95
CA VAL A 121 2.09 9.19 -4.23
C VAL A 121 2.37 8.08 -3.22
N PHE A 122 3.15 7.06 -3.60
CA PHE A 122 3.50 5.97 -2.68
C PHE A 122 4.44 6.43 -1.57
N VAL A 123 5.39 7.30 -1.87
CA VAL A 123 6.26 7.92 -0.86
C VAL A 123 5.45 8.72 0.14
N GLU A 124 4.54 9.59 -0.33
CA GLU A 124 3.68 10.40 0.54
C GLU A 124 2.78 9.52 1.42
N LEU A 125 2.20 8.46 0.85
CA LEU A 125 1.39 7.50 1.59
C LEU A 125 2.21 6.75 2.64
N TYR A 126 3.45 6.37 2.32
CA TYR A 126 4.36 5.75 3.28
C TYR A 126 4.68 6.69 4.44
N MET A 127 5.03 7.94 4.15
CA MET A 127 5.33 8.95 5.17
C MET A 127 4.13 9.20 6.10
N LYS A 128 2.93 9.35 5.52
CA LYS A 128 1.70 9.52 6.30
C LYS A 128 1.43 8.32 7.20
N ASN A 129 1.62 7.09 6.70
CA ASN A 129 1.46 5.88 7.51
C ASN A 129 2.49 5.80 8.65
N CYS A 130 3.75 6.19 8.40
CA CYS A 130 4.76 6.26 9.46
C CYS A 130 4.38 7.29 10.53
N GLN A 131 3.93 8.49 10.12
CA GLN A 131 3.46 9.53 11.04
C GLN A 131 2.27 9.05 11.88
N LEU A 132 1.29 8.40 11.26
CA LEU A 132 0.13 7.84 11.98
C LEU A 132 0.54 6.76 12.98
N ARG A 133 1.48 5.88 12.61
CA ARG A 133 2.02 4.86 13.53
C ARG A 133 2.76 5.48 14.70
N GLU A 134 3.55 6.52 14.45
CA GLU A 134 4.26 7.26 15.49
C GLU A 134 3.27 7.95 16.45
N GLN A 135 2.27 8.66 15.91
CA GLN A 135 1.21 9.30 16.70
C GLN A 135 0.43 8.28 17.54
N ALA A 136 0.05 7.14 16.95
CA ALA A 136 -0.63 6.06 17.68
C ALA A 136 0.25 5.48 18.80
N SER A 137 1.57 5.36 18.57
CA SER A 137 2.50 4.88 19.59
C SER A 137 2.67 5.87 20.75
N LEU A 138 2.73 7.17 20.46
CA LEU A 138 2.83 8.22 21.47
C LEU A 138 1.57 8.32 22.32
N LEU A 139 0.39 8.28 21.68
CA LEU A 139 -0.89 8.26 22.39
C LEU A 139 -1.01 7.04 23.31
N ARG A 140 -0.62 5.85 22.84
CA ARG A 140 -0.60 4.64 23.68
C ARG A 140 0.29 4.82 24.91
N LEU A 141 1.48 5.39 24.75
CA LEU A 141 2.39 5.66 25.87
C LEU A 141 1.83 6.68 26.86
N GLN A 142 1.10 7.70 26.37
CA GLN A 142 0.44 8.70 27.22
C GLN A 142 -0.71 8.10 28.02
N LEU A 143 -1.53 7.24 27.40
CA LEU A 143 -2.63 6.54 28.07
C LEU A 143 -2.11 5.56 29.14
N GLU A 144 -1.00 4.88 28.87
CA GLU A 144 -0.35 3.99 29.85
C GLU A 144 0.33 4.77 30.99
N GLY A 145 0.80 6.00 30.73
CA GLY A 145 1.38 6.89 31.75
C GLY A 145 0.37 7.71 32.56
N GLY A 146 -0.86 7.86 32.07
CA GLY A 146 -1.90 8.76 32.59
C GLY A 146 -3.01 8.09 33.40
N GLY A 147 -2.73 6.99 34.11
CA GLY A 147 -3.72 6.14 34.80
C GLY A 147 -4.58 6.76 35.92
N LYS A 148 -5.11 7.99 35.80
CA LYS A 148 -6.05 8.59 36.76
C LYS A 148 -7.25 9.35 36.17
N GLU A 149 -7.48 9.41 34.86
CA GLU A 149 -8.60 10.21 34.27
C GLU A 149 -9.53 9.41 33.32
N ALA A 150 -9.74 8.12 33.59
CA ALA A 150 -10.39 7.14 32.72
C ALA A 150 -11.90 7.34 32.38
N ASP A 151 -12.56 8.42 32.82
CA ASP A 151 -14.02 8.59 32.60
C ASP A 151 -14.37 9.64 31.52
N GLY A 152 -13.43 10.54 31.17
CA GLY A 152 -13.61 11.55 30.11
C GLY A 152 -13.16 11.07 28.72
N GLU A 153 -12.04 10.36 28.66
CA GLU A 153 -11.36 9.97 27.42
C GLU A 153 -12.07 8.87 26.63
N ALA A 154 -12.85 8.01 27.30
CA ALA A 154 -13.67 7.00 26.63
C ALA A 154 -14.78 7.62 25.77
N LYS A 155 -15.32 8.79 26.19
CA LYS A 155 -16.35 9.52 25.43
C LYS A 155 -15.78 10.24 24.22
N GLU A 156 -14.60 10.87 24.35
CA GLU A 156 -13.97 11.57 23.22
C GLU A 156 -13.40 10.58 22.19
N SER A 157 -12.79 9.48 22.64
CA SER A 157 -12.28 8.43 21.75
C SER A 157 -13.41 7.70 21.02
N ALA A 158 -14.54 7.42 21.71
CA ALA A 158 -15.73 6.88 21.06
C ALA A 158 -16.33 7.85 20.04
N GLY A 159 -16.33 9.15 20.32
CA GLY A 159 -16.79 10.18 19.38
C GLY A 159 -15.93 10.27 18.12
N LEU A 160 -14.61 10.25 18.26
CA LEU A 160 -13.66 10.27 17.15
C LEU A 160 -13.73 8.99 16.29
N LEU A 161 -13.86 7.82 16.93
CA LEU A 161 -14.05 6.55 16.22
C LEU A 161 -15.37 6.52 15.45
N ALA A 162 -16.46 7.01 16.06
CA ALA A 162 -17.75 7.12 15.39
C ALA A 162 -17.69 8.05 14.17
N GLU A 163 -16.99 9.18 14.27
CA GLU A 163 -16.86 10.12 13.15
C GLU A 163 -15.95 9.59 12.03
N LEU A 164 -14.83 8.93 12.36
CA LEU A 164 -13.97 8.27 11.37
C LEU A 164 -14.71 7.12 10.67
N SER A 165 -15.48 6.33 11.41
CA SER A 165 -16.34 5.26 10.91
C SER A 165 -17.38 5.78 9.92
N ALA A 166 -18.05 6.89 10.25
CA ALA A 166 -19.02 7.53 9.39
C ALA A 166 -18.40 8.12 8.11
N ARG A 167 -17.24 8.78 8.23
CA ARG A 167 -16.51 9.30 7.06
C ARG A 167 -16.02 8.18 6.14
N LEU A 168 -15.61 7.04 6.69
CA LEU A 168 -15.22 5.89 5.88
C LEU A 168 -16.38 5.31 5.10
N ALA A 169 -17.53 5.13 5.75
CA ALA A 169 -18.73 4.59 5.11
C ALA A 169 -19.19 5.48 3.94
N ALA A 170 -19.11 6.81 4.09
CA ALA A 170 -19.42 7.74 3.02
C ALA A 170 -18.45 7.63 1.82
N VAL A 171 -17.17 7.39 2.08
CA VAL A 171 -16.15 7.20 1.02
C VAL A 171 -16.32 5.83 0.33
N GLU A 172 -16.71 4.78 1.08
CA GLU A 172 -17.05 3.47 0.52
C GLU A 172 -18.26 3.55 -0.42
N GLU A 173 -19.33 4.25 -0.02
CA GLU A 173 -20.51 4.46 -0.85
C GLU A 173 -20.17 5.24 -2.14
N GLN A 174 -19.33 6.26 -2.05
CA GLN A 174 -18.84 7.01 -3.20
C GLN A 174 -17.95 6.16 -4.13
N ALA A 175 -17.12 5.29 -3.57
CA ALA A 175 -16.29 4.36 -4.34
C ALA A 175 -17.15 3.33 -5.09
N GLU A 176 -18.14 2.73 -4.42
CA GLU A 176 -19.07 1.78 -5.04
C GLU A 176 -19.91 2.44 -6.15
N ALA A 177 -20.39 3.68 -5.93
CA ALA A 177 -21.12 4.44 -6.94
C ALA A 177 -20.27 4.73 -8.18
N LEU A 178 -18.98 5.07 -7.98
CA LEU A 178 -18.04 5.31 -9.07
C LEU A 178 -17.70 4.02 -9.83
N THR A 179 -17.52 2.89 -9.14
CA THR A 179 -17.34 1.58 -9.76
C THR A 179 -18.54 1.20 -10.63
N LYS A 180 -19.76 1.48 -10.15
CA LYS A 180 -20.99 1.20 -10.88
C LYS A 180 -21.16 2.07 -12.12
N GLN A 181 -20.82 3.35 -12.05
CA GLN A 181 -20.82 4.27 -13.21
C GLN A 181 -19.76 3.89 -14.25
N LEU A 182 -18.57 3.47 -13.81
CA LEU A 182 -17.50 3.03 -14.71
C LEU A 182 -17.85 1.74 -15.47
N ASN A 183 -18.62 0.83 -14.88
CA ASN A 183 -19.08 -0.38 -15.54
C ASN A 183 -20.15 -0.14 -16.63
N ASP A 184 -20.91 0.96 -16.54
CA ASP A 184 -21.98 1.28 -17.50
C ASP A 184 -21.47 2.15 -18.69
N GLU A 185 -20.41 2.95 -18.52
CA GLU A 185 -19.92 3.88 -19.57
C GLU A 185 -18.51 3.58 -20.14
N SER A 186 -17.73 2.65 -19.58
CA SER A 186 -16.36 2.39 -20.04
C SER A 186 -16.00 0.90 -20.16
N THR A 187 -15.46 0.50 -21.32
CA THR A 187 -14.82 -0.80 -21.55
C THR A 187 -13.37 -0.87 -21.06
N ASP A 188 -12.88 0.16 -20.36
CA ASP A 188 -11.48 0.24 -19.92
C ASP A 188 -11.26 -0.54 -18.62
N ALA A 189 -10.74 -1.76 -18.77
CA ALA A 189 -10.42 -2.68 -17.68
C ALA A 189 -9.46 -2.07 -16.63
N ALA A 190 -8.69 -1.04 -16.97
CA ALA A 190 -7.78 -0.36 -16.05
C ALA A 190 -8.51 0.50 -15.01
N ALA A 191 -9.60 1.18 -15.40
CA ALA A 191 -10.38 2.03 -14.51
C ALA A 191 -11.16 1.17 -13.49
N VAL A 192 -11.79 0.09 -13.97
CA VAL A 192 -12.54 -0.86 -13.13
C VAL A 192 -11.63 -1.56 -12.12
N ALA A 193 -10.40 -1.91 -12.51
CA ALA A 193 -9.43 -2.54 -11.61
C ALA A 193 -8.92 -1.58 -10.51
N THR A 194 -8.75 -0.30 -10.85
CA THR A 194 -8.32 0.74 -9.91
C THR A 194 -9.41 1.00 -8.86
N ALA A 195 -10.68 1.07 -9.28
CA ALA A 195 -11.82 1.22 -8.39
C ALA A 195 -11.95 0.03 -7.43
N ALA A 196 -11.87 -1.20 -7.94
CA ALA A 196 -11.90 -2.41 -7.12
C ALA A 196 -10.71 -2.53 -6.13
N HIS A 197 -9.55 -1.93 -6.44
CA HIS A 197 -8.41 -1.88 -5.52
C HIS A 197 -8.63 -0.87 -4.40
N LEU A 198 -9.23 0.29 -4.70
CA LEU A 198 -9.60 1.29 -3.70
C LEU A 198 -10.63 0.73 -2.72
N GLU A 199 -11.67 0.05 -3.22
CA GLU A 199 -12.67 -0.64 -2.41
C GLU A 199 -12.03 -1.64 -1.44
N ARG A 200 -11.15 -2.53 -1.92
CA ARG A 200 -10.47 -3.50 -1.04
C ARG A 200 -9.65 -2.85 0.07
N LYS A 201 -8.99 -1.72 -0.20
CA LYS A 201 -8.24 -0.97 0.81
C LYS A 201 -9.16 -0.29 1.82
N LEU A 202 -10.27 0.28 1.36
CA LEU A 202 -11.29 0.86 2.22
C LEU A 202 -11.90 -0.20 3.15
N THR A 203 -12.27 -1.37 2.62
CA THR A 203 -12.76 -2.50 3.41
C THR A 203 -11.72 -2.98 4.44
N GLY A 204 -10.44 -2.98 4.08
CA GLY A 204 -9.36 -3.32 4.99
C GLY A 204 -9.22 -2.33 6.15
N LEU A 205 -9.36 -1.04 5.85
CA LEU A 205 -9.30 0.03 6.84
C LEU A 205 -10.55 0.03 7.75
N ARG A 206 -11.74 -0.28 7.19
CA ARG A 206 -12.98 -0.51 7.93
C ARG A 206 -12.83 -1.62 8.96
N ARG A 207 -12.31 -2.78 8.56
CA ARG A 207 -12.06 -3.91 9.48
C ARG A 207 -11.07 -3.57 10.58
N ALA A 208 -10.02 -2.80 10.27
CA ALA A 208 -9.06 -2.35 11.27
C ALA A 208 -9.71 -1.37 12.27
N LEU A 209 -10.64 -0.54 11.81
CA LEU A 209 -11.42 0.37 12.65
C LEU A 209 -12.43 -0.39 13.55
N ASP A 210 -13.16 -1.36 12.99
CA ASP A 210 -14.09 -2.20 13.76
C ASP A 210 -13.34 -3.02 14.84
N ALA A 211 -12.09 -3.41 14.58
CA ALA A 211 -11.23 -4.10 15.55
C ALA A 211 -10.70 -3.18 16.67
N LEU A 212 -10.81 -1.85 16.52
CA LEU A 212 -10.43 -0.85 17.49
C LEU A 212 -11.59 -0.39 18.38
N GLU A 213 -12.84 -0.80 18.10
CA GLU A 213 -13.98 -0.56 19.00
C GLU A 213 -13.85 -1.43 20.27
N PRO A 214 -13.62 -0.84 21.45
CA PRO A 214 -13.61 -1.60 22.68
C PRO A 214 -15.07 -1.87 23.09
N GLY A 215 -15.56 -3.05 22.74
CA GLY A 215 -16.76 -3.63 23.34
C GLY A 215 -18.04 -3.55 22.51
N THR A 216 -18.19 -4.49 21.59
CA THR A 216 -19.45 -5.24 21.48
C THR A 216 -19.16 -6.70 21.83
N GLY A 217 -18.83 -6.89 23.10
CA GLY A 217 -18.87 -8.21 23.71
C GLY A 217 -20.26 -8.81 23.50
N SER A 218 -20.27 -10.03 23.00
CA SER A 218 -21.38 -10.98 23.00
C SER A 218 -22.21 -10.86 24.29
N ALA A 219 -23.35 -10.18 24.19
CA ALA A 219 -24.44 -10.30 25.15
C ALA A 219 -25.61 -11.00 24.45
N SER A 220 -26.28 -11.89 25.19
CA SER A 220 -27.32 -12.86 24.80
C SER A 220 -26.77 -14.15 24.17
N SER A 221 -26.72 -15.28 24.89
CA SER A 221 -27.89 -15.94 25.48
C SER A 221 -27.51 -16.85 26.65
N VAL A 222 -27.84 -16.40 27.87
CA VAL A 222 -28.28 -17.29 28.94
C VAL A 222 -29.67 -16.80 29.32
N THR A 223 -30.68 -17.49 28.81
CA THR A 223 -32.01 -17.51 29.44
C THR A 223 -32.40 -18.97 29.60
N SER A 224 -32.63 -19.32 30.85
CA SER A 224 -32.98 -20.62 31.40
C SER A 224 -34.06 -21.37 30.63
N GLN A 225 -33.83 -22.67 30.45
CA GLN A 225 -34.90 -23.65 30.49
C GLN A 225 -35.19 -23.97 31.96
N ASN A 226 -36.34 -23.53 32.44
CA ASN A 226 -37.29 -24.30 33.26
C ASN A 226 -38.54 -23.46 33.51
#